data_AF-I1NZU5-F1
#
_entry.id   AF-I1NZU5-F1
#
_cell.length_a   1.000
_cell.length_b   1.000
_cell.length_c   1.000
_cell.angle_alpha   90.00
_cell.angle_beta   90.00
_cell.angle_gamma   90.00
#
_symmetry.space_group_name_H-M   'P 1'
#
loop_
_entity.id
_entity.type
_entity.pdbx_description
1 polymer ?
#
loop_
_entity_poly.entity_id
_entity_poly.type
_entity_poly.pdbx_seq_one_letter_code
_entity_poly.pdbx_strand_id
1 'polypeptide(L)'
;MDELMSASKEFFRQPLQMKREFSNLNDGEQFRAEGYGNDKVRSKDQILDWSDWIYLKVEPEDERNLALRPKHPSSFRDALHEFAVRCRRVKRDVLRAMARIAGLDDDDQHFVDQLGGRATVHARFNYYPPCPRADLVMGIKPHSDGTVITVLLVARGADGLQVLRYGVWYSVPSSSTHALLTNVGESTEVMSNGMFRSPVHRVVNSAEKERISLAMRSG
;
A
#
# COMPACT_ATOMS: atom_id res chain seq x y z
N MET A 1 -10.91 -0.96 10.98
CA MET A 1 -10.30 -1.80 9.91
C MET A 1 -11.38 -2.35 8.98
N ASP A 2 -12.40 -3.03 9.50
CA ASP A 2 -13.51 -3.57 8.68
C ASP A 2 -14.29 -2.48 7.95
N GLU A 3 -14.66 -1.40 8.63
CA GLU A 3 -15.34 -0.26 8.01
C GLU A 3 -14.52 0.32 6.85
N LEU A 4 -13.22 0.53 7.04
CA LEU A 4 -12.32 1.01 5.98
C LEU A 4 -12.26 0.04 4.79
N MET A 5 -12.20 -1.26 5.06
CA MET A 5 -12.20 -2.28 4.00
C MET A 5 -13.53 -2.33 3.24
N SER A 6 -14.65 -2.23 3.96
CA SER A 6 -15.98 -2.12 3.35
C SER A 6 -16.10 -0.86 2.50
N ALA A 7 -15.66 0.28 3.03
CA ALA A 7 -15.67 1.56 2.35
C ALA A 7 -14.83 1.54 1.07
N SER A 8 -13.64 0.92 1.14
CA SER A 8 -12.76 0.73 -0.02
C SER A 8 -13.41 -0.13 -1.09
N LYS A 9 -14.07 -1.22 -0.67
CA LYS A 9 -14.78 -2.14 -1.57
C LYS A 9 -15.95 -1.48 -2.26
N GLU A 10 -16.71 -0.68 -1.53
CA GLU A 10 -17.79 0.12 -2.08
C GLU A 10 -17.26 1.16 -3.07
N PHE A 11 -16.17 1.86 -2.76
CA PHE A 11 -15.51 2.77 -3.69
C PHE A 11 -15.17 2.09 -5.03
N PHE A 12 -14.47 0.95 -5.01
CA PHE A 12 -14.05 0.29 -6.25
C PHE A 12 -15.22 -0.29 -7.08
N ARG A 13 -16.35 -0.57 -6.44
CA ARG A 13 -17.58 -1.07 -7.08
C ARG A 13 -18.44 0.04 -7.69
N GLN A 14 -18.15 1.30 -7.41
CA GLN A 14 -18.84 2.40 -8.07
C GLN A 14 -18.60 2.39 -9.59
N PRO A 15 -19.53 2.96 -10.39
CA PRO A 15 -19.33 3.15 -11.82
C PRO A 15 -18.01 3.88 -12.11
N LEU A 16 -17.36 3.49 -13.22
CA LEU A 16 -16.07 4.08 -13.63
C LEU A 16 -16.12 5.61 -13.70
N GLN A 17 -17.25 6.19 -14.10
CA GLN A 17 -17.44 7.64 -14.17
C GLN A 17 -17.25 8.32 -12.81
N MET A 18 -17.81 7.75 -11.73
CA MET A 18 -17.64 8.30 -10.38
C MET A 18 -16.19 8.14 -9.89
N LYS A 19 -15.56 6.99 -10.16
CA LYS A 19 -14.15 6.78 -9.78
C LYS A 19 -13.19 7.73 -10.51
N ARG A 20 -13.49 8.06 -11.77
CA ARG A 20 -12.69 8.99 -12.60
C ARG A 20 -12.72 10.44 -12.11
N GLU A 21 -13.66 10.82 -11.25
CA GLU A 21 -13.62 12.14 -10.58
C GLU A 21 -12.36 12.32 -9.74
N PHE A 22 -11.77 11.22 -9.27
CA PHE A 22 -10.56 11.21 -8.46
C PHE A 22 -9.31 10.86 -9.27
N SER A 23 -9.36 10.96 -10.61
CA SER A 23 -8.33 10.47 -11.53
C SER A 23 -6.90 10.96 -11.21
N ASN A 24 -5.92 10.08 -11.39
CA ASN A 24 -4.50 10.42 -11.38
C ASN A 24 -4.01 11.07 -12.70
N LEU A 25 -4.93 11.32 -13.64
CA LEU A 25 -4.75 12.15 -14.83
C LEU A 25 -5.55 13.44 -14.68
N ASN A 26 -4.84 14.56 -14.53
CA ASN A 26 -5.44 15.89 -14.57
C ASN A 26 -5.89 16.22 -15.99
N ASP A 27 -7.15 16.64 -16.14
CA ASP A 27 -7.78 16.95 -17.43
C ASP A 27 -7.64 15.84 -18.48
N GLY A 28 -7.41 14.60 -18.04
CA GLY A 28 -7.17 13.44 -18.91
C GLY A 28 -5.77 13.32 -19.51
N GLU A 29 -4.88 14.31 -19.30
CA GLU A 29 -3.59 14.38 -20.00
C GLU A 29 -2.38 14.37 -19.07
N GLN A 30 -2.43 15.10 -17.94
CA GLN A 30 -1.26 15.28 -17.07
C GLN A 30 -1.28 14.30 -15.89
N PHE A 31 -0.33 13.37 -15.89
CA PHE A 31 -0.15 12.42 -14.80
C PHE A 31 0.27 13.13 -13.50
N ARG A 32 -0.38 12.75 -12.40
CA ARG A 32 -0.02 13.09 -11.02
C ARG A 32 0.10 11.80 -10.20
N ALA A 33 0.90 11.84 -9.13
CA ALA A 33 1.13 10.66 -8.30
C ALA A 33 -0.14 10.23 -7.52
N GLU A 34 -0.89 11.20 -7.01
CA GLU A 34 -2.14 10.95 -6.27
C GLU A 34 -3.34 10.78 -7.20
N GLY A 35 -4.35 10.02 -6.75
CA GLY A 35 -5.60 9.79 -7.45
C GLY A 35 -5.85 8.33 -7.83
N TYR A 36 -7.02 8.09 -8.42
CA TYR A 36 -7.48 6.81 -8.95
C TYR A 36 -6.93 6.59 -10.35
N GLY A 37 -6.39 5.41 -10.61
CA GLY A 37 -5.95 5.01 -11.94
C GLY A 37 -4.86 3.96 -11.88
N ASN A 38 -4.02 4.00 -12.91
CA ASN A 38 -2.90 3.08 -13.12
C ASN A 38 -1.61 3.82 -13.43
N ASP A 39 -0.51 3.07 -13.55
CA ASP A 39 0.78 3.61 -13.93
C ASP A 39 0.69 4.32 -15.29
N LYS A 40 1.42 5.43 -15.46
CA LYS A 40 1.55 6.10 -16.76
C LYS A 40 2.13 5.12 -17.78
N VAL A 41 1.45 4.96 -18.92
CA VAL A 41 1.96 4.21 -20.07
C VAL A 41 3.09 5.01 -20.73
N ARG A 42 4.29 4.43 -20.77
CA ARG A 42 5.52 5.06 -21.30
C ARG A 42 5.97 4.47 -22.63
N SER A 43 5.57 3.24 -22.93
CA SER A 43 5.93 2.55 -24.17
C SER A 43 4.88 1.51 -24.56
N LYS A 44 4.91 1.05 -25.81
CA LYS A 44 4.02 0.00 -26.32
C LYS A 44 4.28 -1.37 -25.71
N ASP A 45 5.53 -1.63 -25.31
CA ASP A 45 5.97 -2.92 -24.76
C ASP A 45 5.87 -2.97 -23.23
N GLN A 46 5.32 -1.92 -22.61
CA GLN A 46 5.16 -1.86 -21.16
C GLN A 46 4.12 -2.89 -20.71
N ILE A 47 4.57 -3.81 -19.85
CA ILE A 47 3.68 -4.74 -19.14
C ILE A 47 2.94 -3.94 -18.06
N LEU A 48 1.61 -4.00 -18.10
CA LEU A 48 0.74 -3.37 -17.13
C LEU A 48 0.32 -4.36 -16.05
N ASP A 49 0.18 -3.85 -14.83
CA ASP A 49 -0.33 -4.61 -13.70
C ASP A 49 -1.86 -4.77 -13.83
N TRP A 50 -2.40 -5.95 -13.51
CA TRP A 50 -3.84 -6.24 -13.48
C TRP A 50 -4.46 -5.79 -12.16
N SER A 51 -4.42 -4.48 -11.94
CA SER A 51 -4.99 -3.82 -10.79
C SER A 51 -5.51 -2.45 -11.18
N ASP A 52 -6.40 -1.91 -10.35
CA ASP A 52 -6.63 -0.47 -10.23
C ASP A 52 -6.13 -0.04 -8.86
N TRP A 53 -5.75 1.22 -8.70
CA TRP A 53 -5.46 1.77 -7.38
C TRP A 53 -5.94 3.20 -7.22
N ILE A 54 -6.16 3.61 -5.97
CA ILE A 54 -6.22 5.01 -5.59
C ILE A 54 -5.11 5.31 -4.59
N TYR A 55 -4.30 6.32 -4.89
CA TYR A 55 -3.15 6.73 -4.09
C TYR A 55 -3.40 8.10 -3.48
N LEU A 56 -3.34 8.20 -2.15
CA LEU A 56 -3.73 9.40 -1.42
C LEU A 56 -2.65 9.78 -0.41
N LYS A 57 -2.26 11.06 -0.38
CA LYS A 57 -1.48 11.61 0.72
C LYS A 57 -2.35 11.66 1.97
N VAL A 58 -1.77 11.14 3.06
CA VAL A 58 -2.38 11.05 4.38
C VAL A 58 -1.63 11.93 5.37
N GLU A 59 -0.31 12.03 5.29
CA GLU A 59 0.47 12.97 6.10
C GLU A 59 1.47 13.73 5.21
N PRO A 60 1.78 14.99 5.56
CA PRO A 60 1.17 15.77 6.65
C PRO A 60 -0.24 16.28 6.30
N GLU A 61 -1.06 16.61 7.31
CA GLU A 61 -2.48 16.91 7.11
C GLU A 61 -2.76 18.14 6.23
N ASP A 62 -1.95 19.18 6.40
CA ASP A 62 -2.02 20.46 5.70
C ASP A 62 -1.68 20.34 4.20
N GLU A 63 -1.05 19.25 3.78
CA GLU A 63 -0.67 19.01 2.38
C GLU A 63 -1.60 18.04 1.65
N ARG A 64 -2.69 17.59 2.29
CA ARG A 64 -3.63 16.63 1.70
C ARG A 64 -4.41 17.27 0.55
N ASN A 65 -4.45 16.60 -0.61
CA ASN A 65 -5.35 17.00 -1.68
C ASN A 65 -6.78 16.50 -1.39
N LEU A 66 -7.61 17.35 -0.77
CA LEU A 66 -8.98 17.00 -0.41
C LEU A 66 -9.89 16.77 -1.62
N ALA A 67 -9.56 17.32 -2.80
CA ALA A 67 -10.34 17.11 -4.01
C ALA A 67 -10.23 15.68 -4.56
N LEU A 68 -9.11 15.00 -4.28
CA LEU A 68 -8.88 13.61 -4.70
C LEU A 68 -9.41 12.56 -3.70
N ARG A 69 -9.99 13.00 -2.58
CA ARG A 69 -10.53 12.07 -1.57
C ARG A 69 -11.97 11.69 -1.88
N PRO A 70 -12.29 10.38 -1.98
CA PRO A 70 -13.66 9.92 -2.17
C PRO A 70 -14.61 10.47 -1.10
N LYS A 71 -15.72 11.08 -1.56
CA LYS A 71 -16.83 11.53 -0.70
C LYS A 71 -17.83 10.41 -0.43
N HIS A 72 -17.89 9.44 -1.33
CA HIS A 72 -18.71 8.23 -1.22
C HIS A 72 -17.82 6.99 -1.24
N PRO A 73 -18.01 6.05 -0.30
CA PRO A 73 -18.94 6.14 0.84
C PRO A 73 -18.52 7.18 1.87
N SER A 74 -19.49 7.72 2.62
CA SER A 74 -19.26 8.79 3.61
C SER A 74 -18.31 8.39 4.73
N SER A 75 -18.24 7.10 5.06
CA SER A 75 -17.33 6.55 6.06
C SER A 75 -15.87 6.50 5.61
N PHE A 76 -15.57 6.61 4.30
CA PHE A 76 -14.22 6.41 3.77
C PHE A 76 -13.19 7.34 4.41
N ARG A 77 -13.52 8.64 4.50
CA ARG A 77 -12.61 9.67 5.01
C ARG A 77 -12.26 9.43 6.48
N ASP A 78 -13.29 9.24 7.32
CA ASP A 78 -13.12 9.16 8.76
C ASP A 78 -12.46 7.82 9.15
N ALA A 79 -12.84 6.72 8.48
CA ALA A 79 -12.20 5.42 8.66
C ALA A 79 -10.73 5.41 8.22
N LEU A 80 -10.38 6.11 7.13
CA LEU A 80 -8.98 6.25 6.70
C LEU A 80 -8.17 7.09 7.70
N HIS A 81 -8.73 8.19 8.19
CA HIS A 81 -8.07 9.02 9.20
C HIS A 81 -7.80 8.23 10.48
N GLU A 82 -8.80 7.53 11.03
CA GLU A 82 -8.61 6.70 12.23
C GLU A 82 -7.55 5.63 11.98
N PHE A 83 -7.61 4.92 10.85
CA PHE A 83 -6.62 3.91 10.52
C PHE A 83 -5.21 4.47 10.40
N ALA A 84 -5.05 5.67 9.84
CA ALA A 84 -3.76 6.34 9.72
C ALA A 84 -3.14 6.68 11.08
N VAL A 85 -3.95 7.24 12.00
CA VAL A 85 -3.53 7.54 13.38
C VAL A 85 -3.07 6.28 14.10
N ARG A 86 -3.82 5.17 13.97
CA ARG A 86 -3.45 3.88 14.58
C ARG A 86 -2.20 3.28 13.93
N CYS A 87 -2.08 3.36 12.60
CA CYS A 87 -0.90 2.89 11.86
C CYS A 87 0.37 3.65 12.23
N ARG A 88 0.28 4.95 12.55
CA ARG A 88 1.43 5.72 13.04
C ARG A 88 2.02 5.10 14.31
N ARG A 89 1.18 4.68 15.24
CA ARG A 89 1.61 3.99 16.47
C ARG A 89 2.27 2.65 16.15
N VAL A 90 1.66 1.82 15.31
CA VAL A 90 2.21 0.51 14.90
C VAL A 90 3.59 0.67 14.26
N LYS A 91 3.73 1.58 13.29
CA LYS A 91 5.03 1.86 12.63
C LYS A 91 6.09 2.27 13.63
N ARG A 92 5.78 3.22 14.52
CA ARG A 92 6.71 3.68 15.55
C ARG A 92 7.13 2.51 16.46
N ASP A 93 6.19 1.73 16.96
CA ASP A 93 6.49 0.66 17.91
C ASP A 93 7.35 -0.45 17.25
N VAL A 94 7.11 -0.77 15.96
CA VAL A 94 7.96 -1.67 15.17
C VAL A 94 9.36 -1.11 14.97
N LEU A 95 9.50 0.17 14.56
CA LEU A 95 10.79 0.79 14.31
C LEU A 95 11.64 0.90 15.60
N ARG A 96 11.02 1.15 16.76
CA ARG A 96 11.70 1.11 18.07
C ARG A 96 12.19 -0.30 18.41
N ALA A 97 11.38 -1.32 18.14
CA ALA A 97 11.81 -2.71 18.35
C ALA A 97 12.98 -3.08 17.43
N MET A 98 12.98 -2.60 16.18
CA MET A 98 14.10 -2.77 15.25
C MET A 98 15.38 -2.09 15.75
N ALA A 99 15.28 -0.88 16.31
CA ALA A 99 16.43 -0.19 16.90
C ALA A 99 17.07 -1.02 18.02
N ARG A 100 16.27 -1.59 18.93
CA ARG A 100 16.75 -2.48 19.99
C ARG A 100 17.39 -3.75 19.45
N ILE A 101 16.79 -4.38 18.43
CA ILE A 101 17.37 -5.57 17.78
C ILE A 101 18.73 -5.23 17.14
N ALA A 102 18.92 -3.99 16.66
CA ALA A 102 20.18 -3.49 16.13
C ALA A 102 21.20 -3.07 17.22
N GLY A 103 20.88 -3.23 18.50
CA GLY A 103 21.75 -2.82 19.62
C GLY A 103 21.78 -1.31 19.87
N LEU A 104 20.77 -0.59 19.39
CA LEU A 104 20.59 0.86 19.60
C LEU A 104 19.65 1.12 20.79
N ASP A 105 19.88 0.45 21.92
CA ASP A 105 19.00 0.56 23.10
C ASP A 105 18.96 1.98 23.69
N ASP A 106 20.11 2.67 23.67
CA ASP A 106 20.25 4.07 24.11
C ASP A 106 19.70 5.08 23.09
N ASP A 107 19.39 4.64 21.86
CA ASP A 107 18.81 5.43 20.76
C ASP A 107 17.65 4.66 20.09
N ASP A 108 16.63 4.32 20.87
CA ASP A 108 15.50 3.54 20.34
C ASP A 108 14.61 4.32 19.36
N GLN A 109 14.88 5.62 19.15
CA GLN A 109 14.25 6.45 18.13
C GLN A 109 15.01 6.49 16.80
N HIS A 110 16.21 5.89 16.70
CA HIS A 110 17.07 5.95 15.53
C HIS A 110 16.33 5.81 14.18
N PHE A 111 15.52 4.77 14.04
CA PHE A 111 14.73 4.52 12.82
C PHE A 111 13.42 5.30 12.76
N VAL A 112 12.87 5.73 13.90
CA VAL A 112 11.66 6.57 13.95
C VAL A 112 11.96 7.97 13.44
N ASP A 113 13.10 8.54 13.84
CA ASP A 113 13.52 9.88 13.46
C ASP A 113 13.76 10.02 11.96
N GLN A 114 14.03 8.92 11.26
CA GLN A 114 14.16 8.87 9.80
C GLN A 114 12.84 9.08 9.07
N LEU A 115 11.70 8.81 9.71
CA LEU A 115 10.41 9.26 9.19
C LEU A 115 10.38 10.80 9.16
N GLY A 116 11.04 11.45 10.12
CA GLY A 116 11.04 12.89 10.30
C GLY A 116 9.73 13.42 10.89
N GLY A 117 9.78 14.62 11.48
CA GLY A 117 8.61 15.27 12.08
C GLY A 117 7.49 15.60 11.07
N ARG A 118 7.83 15.68 9.78
CA ARG A 118 6.92 15.91 8.65
C ARG A 118 6.95 14.76 7.62
N ALA A 119 7.09 13.52 8.09
CA ALA A 119 7.08 12.31 7.27
C ALA A 119 5.92 12.32 6.27
N THR A 120 6.20 12.04 5.00
CA THR A 120 5.13 11.90 4.03
C THR A 120 4.56 10.49 4.10
N VAL A 121 3.28 10.38 4.44
CA VAL A 121 2.58 9.09 4.48
C VAL A 121 1.54 9.06 3.37
N HIS A 122 1.56 7.98 2.60
CA HIS A 122 0.55 7.74 1.57
C HIS A 122 -0.24 6.45 1.84
N ALA A 123 -1.52 6.48 1.50
CA ALA A 123 -2.39 5.32 1.44
C ALA A 123 -2.53 4.88 -0.02
N ARG A 124 -2.09 3.65 -0.34
CA ARG A 124 -2.36 3.01 -1.62
C ARG A 124 -3.42 1.94 -1.44
N PHE A 125 -4.64 2.22 -1.89
CA PHE A 125 -5.69 1.22 -1.98
C PHE A 125 -5.56 0.53 -3.32
N ASN A 126 -5.50 -0.80 -3.31
CA ASN A 126 -5.33 -1.61 -4.50
C ASN A 126 -6.54 -2.52 -4.66
N TYR A 127 -7.07 -2.56 -5.88
CA TYR A 127 -8.15 -3.44 -6.31
C TYR A 127 -7.65 -4.34 -7.43
N TYR A 128 -7.79 -5.64 -7.24
CA TYR A 128 -7.39 -6.64 -8.22
C TYR A 128 -8.66 -7.35 -8.68
N PRO A 129 -9.18 -7.02 -9.88
CA PRO A 129 -10.32 -7.74 -10.42
C PRO A 129 -9.96 -9.19 -10.75
N PRO A 130 -10.95 -10.10 -10.80
CA PRO A 130 -10.75 -11.44 -11.35
C PRO A 130 -10.20 -11.36 -12.77
N CYS A 131 -9.31 -12.28 -13.14
CA CYS A 131 -8.75 -12.37 -14.48
C CYS A 131 -8.89 -13.79 -15.04
N PRO A 132 -9.65 -14.01 -16.12
CA PRO A 132 -9.78 -15.34 -16.75
C PRO A 132 -8.44 -15.95 -17.19
N ARG A 133 -7.42 -15.10 -17.40
CA ARG A 133 -6.06 -15.47 -17.75
C ARG A 133 -5.07 -15.02 -16.67
N ALA A 134 -5.37 -15.35 -15.41
CA ALA A 134 -4.52 -15.06 -14.26
C ALA A 134 -3.10 -15.69 -14.39
N ASP A 135 -2.93 -16.67 -15.28
CA ASP A 135 -1.64 -17.25 -15.67
C ASP A 135 -0.73 -16.28 -16.45
N LEU A 136 -1.30 -15.27 -17.10
CA LEU A 136 -0.59 -14.34 -17.98
C LEU A 136 -0.33 -12.96 -17.36
N VAL A 137 -0.93 -12.66 -16.21
CA VAL A 137 -0.91 -11.33 -15.62
C VAL A 137 -0.49 -11.36 -14.16
N MET A 138 -0.02 -10.22 -13.69
CA MET A 138 0.33 -10.00 -12.28
C MET A 138 -0.49 -8.86 -11.74
N GLY A 139 -0.92 -8.97 -10.50
CA GLY A 139 -1.66 -7.92 -9.82
C GLY A 139 -0.73 -6.78 -9.48
N ILE A 140 0.47 -7.13 -9.03
CA ILE A 140 1.63 -6.24 -9.02
C ILE A 140 2.85 -7.07 -9.40
N LYS A 141 3.61 -6.60 -10.38
CA LYS A 141 4.94 -7.12 -10.75
C LYS A 141 5.91 -7.22 -9.55
N PRO A 142 6.91 -8.12 -9.62
CA PRO A 142 7.96 -8.22 -8.59
C PRO A 142 8.64 -6.89 -8.31
N HIS A 143 8.69 -6.47 -7.05
CA HIS A 143 9.35 -5.26 -6.61
C HIS A 143 9.72 -5.31 -5.11
N SER A 144 10.58 -4.41 -4.68
CA SER A 144 10.76 -4.05 -3.27
C SER A 144 10.16 -2.65 -3.02
N ASP A 145 9.86 -2.35 -1.77
CA ASP A 145 9.22 -1.10 -1.40
C ASP A 145 10.28 -0.02 -1.13
N GLY A 146 10.29 1.08 -1.88
CA GLY A 146 11.16 2.24 -1.63
C GLY A 146 10.76 3.09 -0.41
N THR A 147 10.21 2.47 0.64
CA THR A 147 9.73 3.12 1.88
C THR A 147 10.71 2.87 3.02
N VAL A 148 10.49 3.51 4.18
CA VAL A 148 11.06 3.05 5.47
C VAL A 148 10.32 1.79 5.90
N ILE A 149 9.00 1.89 5.99
CA ILE A 149 8.13 0.82 6.44
C ILE A 149 6.77 0.93 5.76
N THR A 150 6.21 -0.22 5.41
CA THR A 150 4.86 -0.33 4.87
C THR A 150 4.01 -1.18 5.82
N VAL A 151 2.80 -0.70 6.13
CA VAL A 151 1.78 -1.46 6.87
C VAL A 151 0.65 -1.80 5.91
N LEU A 152 0.42 -3.09 5.70
CA LEU A 152 -0.54 -3.63 4.76
C LEU A 152 -1.74 -4.23 5.51
N LEU A 153 -2.93 -3.71 5.19
CA LEU A 153 -4.22 -4.30 5.54
C LEU A 153 -4.75 -5.04 4.32
N VAL A 154 -5.17 -6.29 4.48
CA VAL A 154 -5.70 -7.14 3.39
C VAL A 154 -7.11 -7.59 3.76
N ALA A 155 -8.03 -7.58 2.79
CA ALA A 155 -9.36 -8.11 3.00
C ALA A 155 -9.31 -9.61 3.36
N ARG A 156 -10.22 -10.06 4.22
CA ARG A 156 -10.27 -11.46 4.67
C ARG A 156 -10.44 -12.42 3.50
N GLY A 157 -9.61 -13.47 3.46
CA GLY A 157 -9.65 -14.49 2.41
C GLY A 157 -9.21 -14.01 1.04
N ALA A 158 -8.51 -12.86 0.98
CA ALA A 158 -7.97 -12.29 -0.24
C ALA A 158 -6.47 -12.60 -0.38
N ASP A 159 -6.17 -13.89 -0.61
CA ASP A 159 -4.82 -14.38 -0.88
C ASP A 159 -4.28 -13.80 -2.19
N GLY A 160 -2.96 -13.91 -2.39
CA GLY A 160 -2.29 -13.51 -3.63
C GLY A 160 -0.98 -12.78 -3.43
N LEU A 161 -0.70 -12.26 -2.23
CA LEU A 161 0.62 -11.73 -1.92
C LEU A 161 1.64 -12.87 -1.85
N GLN A 162 2.76 -12.71 -2.55
CA GLN A 162 3.89 -13.63 -2.50
C GLN A 162 5.18 -12.87 -2.24
N VAL A 163 6.06 -13.48 -1.44
CA VAL A 163 7.39 -12.95 -1.11
C VAL A 163 8.45 -13.89 -1.68
N LEU A 164 9.49 -13.34 -2.30
CA LEU A 164 10.62 -14.09 -2.81
C LEU A 164 11.64 -14.35 -1.69
N ARG A 165 11.95 -15.62 -1.46
CA ARG A 165 12.98 -16.02 -0.50
C ARG A 165 13.80 -17.18 -1.09
N TYR A 166 15.11 -17.01 -1.16
CA TYR A 166 16.05 -18.00 -1.73
C TYR A 166 15.64 -18.48 -3.14
N GLY A 167 15.18 -17.56 -4.00
CA GLY A 167 14.74 -17.89 -5.36
C GLY A 167 13.35 -18.54 -5.46
N VAL A 168 12.66 -18.75 -4.33
CA VAL A 168 11.34 -19.38 -4.27
C VAL A 168 10.28 -18.38 -3.81
N TRP A 169 9.12 -18.39 -4.47
CA TRP A 169 7.98 -17.56 -4.11
C TRP A 169 7.14 -18.24 -3.03
N TYR A 170 6.98 -17.59 -1.88
CA TYR A 170 6.16 -18.05 -0.76
C TYR A 170 4.87 -17.23 -0.67
N SER A 171 3.73 -17.90 -0.63
CA SER A 171 2.43 -17.25 -0.40
C SER A 171 2.32 -16.76 1.04
N VAL A 172 1.83 -15.53 1.20
CA VAL A 172 1.52 -14.94 2.51
C VAL A 172 0.04 -15.22 2.82
N PRO A 173 -0.30 -15.99 3.86
CA PRO A 173 -1.68 -16.31 4.19
C PRO A 173 -2.50 -15.07 4.57
N SER A 174 -3.71 -14.94 4.04
CA SER A 174 -4.69 -13.90 4.44
C SER A 174 -5.77 -14.41 5.41
N SER A 175 -5.54 -15.59 6.02
CA SER A 175 -6.53 -16.32 6.81
C SER A 175 -6.72 -15.80 8.24
N SER A 176 -5.74 -15.09 8.79
CA SER A 176 -5.82 -14.49 10.13
C SER A 176 -6.76 -13.29 10.16
N THR A 177 -7.73 -13.29 11.06
CA THR A 177 -8.61 -12.15 11.30
C THR A 177 -7.80 -10.97 11.89
N HIS A 178 -8.00 -9.77 11.34
CA HIS A 178 -7.42 -8.52 11.84
C HIS A 178 -5.88 -8.43 11.90
N ALA A 179 -5.15 -9.25 11.14
CA ALA A 179 -3.70 -9.12 11.07
C ALA A 179 -3.28 -7.95 10.16
N LEU A 180 -2.28 -7.22 10.61
CA LEU A 180 -1.53 -6.28 9.78
C LEU A 180 -0.24 -6.96 9.36
N LEU A 181 0.03 -6.95 8.06
CA LEU A 181 1.34 -7.34 7.55
C LEU A 181 2.22 -6.10 7.51
N THR A 182 3.45 -6.22 7.99
CA THR A 182 4.44 -5.15 7.92
C THR A 182 5.63 -5.62 7.12
N ASN A 183 6.12 -4.78 6.21
CA ASN A 183 7.38 -5.00 5.50
C ASN A 183 8.28 -3.78 5.65
N VAL A 184 9.58 -4.06 5.77
CA VAL A 184 10.63 -3.04 5.72
C VAL A 184 10.91 -2.68 4.26
N GLY A 185 11.12 -1.40 4.01
CA GLY A 185 11.47 -0.93 2.67
C GLY A 185 12.97 -0.77 2.47
N GLU A 186 13.35 -0.47 1.24
CA GLU A 186 14.73 -0.29 0.78
C GLU A 186 15.47 0.78 1.59
N SER A 187 14.78 1.85 2.00
CA SER A 187 15.39 2.90 2.84
C SER A 187 15.90 2.30 4.16
N THR A 188 15.10 1.44 4.81
CA THR A 188 15.52 0.81 6.07
C THR A 188 16.61 -0.24 5.87
N GLU A 189 16.62 -0.94 4.74
CA GLU A 189 17.72 -1.84 4.39
C GLU A 189 19.05 -1.08 4.27
N VAL A 190 19.05 0.05 3.56
CA VAL A 190 20.23 0.90 3.42
C VAL A 190 20.67 1.45 4.78
N MET A 191 19.75 2.02 5.57
CA MET A 191 20.08 2.63 6.87
C MET A 191 20.59 1.62 7.90
N SER A 192 20.13 0.38 7.83
CA SER A 192 20.56 -0.70 8.72
C SER A 192 21.77 -1.47 8.21
N ASN A 193 22.41 -1.00 7.13
CA ASN A 193 23.54 -1.68 6.47
C ASN A 193 23.23 -3.15 6.14
N GLY A 194 22.02 -3.41 5.64
CA GLY A 194 21.56 -4.74 5.22
C GLY A 194 21.12 -5.67 6.36
N MET A 195 21.08 -5.19 7.61
CA MET A 195 20.59 -5.98 8.75
C MET A 195 19.10 -6.33 8.60
N PHE A 196 18.27 -5.36 8.21
CA PHE A 196 16.86 -5.56 7.90
C PHE A 196 16.66 -5.53 6.39
N ARG A 197 16.34 -6.68 5.78
CA ARG A 197 16.24 -6.80 4.32
C ARG A 197 14.85 -6.46 3.80
N SER A 198 14.78 -5.60 2.79
CA SER A 198 13.57 -5.32 2.03
C SER A 198 13.22 -6.50 1.13
N PRO A 199 12.09 -7.18 1.37
CA PRO A 199 11.74 -8.36 0.60
C PRO A 199 11.21 -7.98 -0.78
N VAL A 200 11.75 -8.64 -1.81
CA VAL A 200 11.11 -8.64 -3.13
C VAL A 200 9.78 -9.39 -3.01
N HIS A 201 8.69 -8.76 -3.42
CA HIS A 201 7.34 -9.30 -3.33
C HIS A 201 6.53 -8.99 -4.59
N ARG A 202 5.45 -9.74 -4.80
CA ARG A 202 4.53 -9.61 -5.94
C ARG A 202 3.11 -9.95 -5.51
N VAL A 203 2.13 -9.60 -6.35
CA VAL A 203 0.74 -10.04 -6.15
C VAL A 203 0.32 -10.84 -7.38
N VAL A 204 -0.13 -12.08 -7.18
CA VAL A 204 -0.76 -12.90 -8.23
C VAL A 204 -2.27 -12.66 -8.27
N ASN A 205 -2.88 -12.72 -9.45
CA ASN A 205 -4.33 -12.60 -9.60
C ASN A 205 -5.05 -13.94 -9.40
N SER A 206 -6.35 -13.84 -9.16
CA SER A 206 -7.28 -14.97 -9.16
C SER A 206 -8.17 -14.89 -10.40
N ALA A 207 -8.57 -16.05 -10.93
CA ALA A 207 -9.60 -16.13 -11.97
C ALA A 207 -11.02 -15.94 -11.43
N GLU A 208 -11.22 -16.13 -10.13
CA GLU A 208 -12.56 -16.23 -9.52
C GLU A 208 -12.88 -15.07 -8.60
N LYS A 209 -11.88 -14.55 -7.87
CA LYS A 209 -12.10 -13.65 -6.74
C LYS A 209 -11.40 -12.32 -6.94
N GLU A 210 -12.13 -11.24 -6.63
CA GLU A 210 -11.53 -9.93 -6.46
C GLU A 210 -10.69 -9.88 -5.18
N ARG A 211 -9.62 -9.09 -5.18
CA ARG A 211 -8.79 -8.82 -3.99
C ARG A 211 -8.73 -7.33 -3.74
N ILE A 212 -8.74 -6.94 -2.46
CA ILE A 212 -8.54 -5.56 -2.02
C ILE A 212 -7.48 -5.52 -0.93
N SER A 213 -6.57 -4.56 -1.02
CA SER A 213 -5.59 -4.28 0.03
C SER A 213 -5.27 -2.80 0.14
N LEU A 214 -4.99 -2.34 1.36
CA LEU A 214 -4.52 -0.99 1.65
C LEU A 214 -3.08 -1.07 2.17
N ALA A 215 -2.16 -0.40 1.47
CA ALA A 215 -0.78 -0.21 1.93
C ALA A 215 -0.59 1.22 2.45
N MET A 216 -0.26 1.37 3.73
CA MET A 216 0.17 2.62 4.35
C MET A 216 1.69 2.72 4.24
N ARG A 217 2.16 3.57 3.33
CA ARG A 217 3.56 3.72 2.95
C ARG A 217 4.15 4.95 3.62
N SER A 218 5.23 4.76 4.38
CA SER A 218 6.02 5.84 4.99
C SER A 218 7.31 6.03 4.19
N GLY A 219 7.39 7.14 3.46
CA GLY A 219 8.60 7.59 2.79
C GLY A 219 9.40 8.53 3.67
#